data_AF-A0A7X1KNZ6-F1
#
_entry.id   AF-A0A7X1KNZ6-F1
#
_cell.length_a   1.000
_cell.length_b   1.000
_cell.length_c   1.000
_cell.angle_alpha   90.00
_cell.angle_beta   90.00
_cell.angle_gamma   90.00
#
_symmetry.space_group_name_H-M   'P 1'
#
loop_
_entity.id
_entity.type
_entity.pdbx_description
1 polymer ?
#
loop_
_entity_poly.entity_id
_entity_poly.type
_entity_poly.pdbx_seq_one_letter_code
_entity_poly.pdbx_strand_id
1 'polypeptide(L)'
;MRRAPLVALGILALGLAALGWTWWPAARPAPAPAPPAASSAGSNRVVYPPGHRPAVVLTPQRREPIRSILNLRQPMHFGQWVWDERGIPAGPVWIRVDLTAQILSVFRGGDEIGSTVVLYGAADKPSPAGVFPVLRKAAEYRSRTYDADMPFMLQLTADGVAIHGAEVRRGAATHGCIGVPVDFARRLFGAVTRGDLVLIQGAAS
;
A
#
# COMPACT_ATOMS: atom_id res chain seq x y z
N MET A 1 46.41 -43.51 68.94
CA MET A 1 47.55 -42.63 69.29
C MET A 1 48.13 -42.11 67.96
N ARG A 2 48.32 -40.83 67.62
CA ARG A 2 48.27 -39.50 68.26
C ARG A 2 48.03 -38.44 67.15
N ARG A 3 47.17 -37.46 67.47
CA ARG A 3 47.22 -36.01 67.18
C ARG A 3 47.13 -35.46 65.73
N ALA A 4 46.11 -34.59 65.54
CA ALA A 4 45.98 -33.47 64.57
C ALA A 4 47.01 -32.34 64.86
N PRO A 5 47.07 -31.13 64.20
CA PRO A 5 46.11 -30.48 63.27
C PRO A 5 46.68 -29.61 62.10
N LEU A 6 45.75 -29.14 61.25
CA LEU A 6 45.62 -27.86 60.49
C LEU A 6 46.86 -27.00 60.16
N VAL A 7 47.00 -26.62 58.88
CA VAL A 7 47.36 -25.26 58.43
C VAL A 7 46.62 -24.94 57.11
N ALA A 8 46.00 -23.75 57.05
CA ALA A 8 45.38 -23.13 55.88
C ALA A 8 46.31 -22.09 55.24
N LEU A 9 46.32 -21.98 53.92
CA LEU A 9 46.77 -20.85 53.06
C LEU A 9 46.22 -21.19 51.65
N GLY A 10 45.62 -20.35 50.82
CA GLY A 10 45.41 -18.91 50.76
C GLY A 10 45.39 -18.48 49.27
N ILE A 11 44.48 -17.56 48.93
CA ILE A 11 44.53 -16.59 47.78
C ILE A 11 44.14 -17.16 46.39
N LEU A 12 42.94 -16.87 45.87
CA LEU A 12 42.45 -15.67 45.12
C LEU A 12 43.08 -15.51 43.71
N ALA A 13 42.31 -15.83 42.66
CA ALA A 13 42.56 -15.35 41.31
C ALA A 13 41.27 -14.71 40.75
N LEU A 14 41.27 -13.37 40.70
CA LEU A 14 40.25 -12.57 40.01
C LEU A 14 40.38 -12.76 38.50
N GLY A 15 39.34 -13.30 37.86
CA GLY A 15 39.13 -13.19 36.41
C GLY A 15 38.31 -11.93 36.11
N LEU A 16 38.97 -10.91 35.54
CA LEU A 16 38.33 -9.70 35.01
C LEU A 16 37.57 -10.04 33.71
N ALA A 17 36.24 -10.11 33.77
CA ALA A 17 35.39 -10.08 32.58
C ALA A 17 35.20 -8.62 32.14
N ALA A 18 35.84 -8.24 31.04
CA ALA A 18 35.67 -6.93 30.42
C ALA A 18 34.24 -6.81 29.85
N LEU A 19 33.38 -6.00 30.50
CA LEU A 19 32.10 -5.59 29.92
C LEU A 19 32.36 -4.62 28.77
N GLY A 20 32.29 -5.12 27.54
CA GLY A 20 32.31 -4.31 26.33
C GLY A 20 31.10 -3.37 26.27
N TRP A 21 31.35 -2.06 26.30
CA TRP A 21 30.35 -1.04 26.02
C TRP A 21 30.03 -1.06 24.53
N THR A 22 29.00 -1.80 24.14
CA THR A 22 28.45 -1.70 22.79
C THR A 22 27.62 -0.42 22.71
N TRP A 23 28.05 0.51 21.87
CA TRP A 23 27.31 1.72 21.55
C TRP A 23 26.10 1.33 20.70
N TRP A 24 24.94 1.15 21.32
CA TRP A 24 23.69 0.99 20.59
C TRP A 24 23.27 2.35 20.03
N PRO A 25 23.14 2.54 18.70
CA PRO A 25 22.64 3.80 18.17
C PRO A 25 21.20 3.96 18.64
N ALA A 26 20.92 5.06 19.34
CA ALA A 26 19.58 5.41 19.79
C ALA A 26 18.61 5.29 18.62
N ALA A 27 17.54 4.51 18.82
CA ALA A 27 16.49 4.37 17.84
C ALA A 27 16.00 5.76 17.45
N ARG A 28 15.93 6.04 16.14
CA ARG A 28 15.38 7.31 15.65
C ARG A 28 13.96 7.47 16.22
N PRO A 29 13.63 8.59 16.87
CA PRO A 29 12.28 8.82 17.35
C PRO A 29 11.30 8.73 16.18
N ALA A 30 10.18 8.03 16.39
CA ALA A 30 9.12 7.92 15.39
C ALA A 30 8.62 9.33 15.02
N PRO A 31 8.27 9.58 13.74
CA PRO A 31 7.66 10.84 13.34
C PRO A 31 6.38 11.10 14.14
N ALA A 32 6.18 12.34 14.57
CA ALA A 32 5.01 12.75 15.32
C ALA A 32 3.70 12.43 14.56
N PRO A 33 2.60 12.10 15.27
CA PRO A 33 1.31 11.86 14.63
C PRO A 33 0.89 13.10 13.83
N ALA A 34 0.44 12.89 12.58
CA ALA A 34 -0.07 13.96 11.75
C ALA A 34 -1.25 14.67 12.46
N PRO A 35 -1.38 16.00 12.33
CA PRO A 35 -2.49 16.73 12.93
C PRO A 35 -3.84 16.22 12.40
N PRO A 36 -4.90 16.34 13.20
CA PRO A 36 -6.20 15.77 12.86
C PRO A 36 -6.72 16.38 11.56
N ALA A 37 -6.96 15.53 10.58
CA ALA A 37 -7.58 15.92 9.33
C ALA A 37 -9.02 16.39 9.62
N ALA A 38 -9.37 17.60 9.18
CA ALA A 38 -10.69 18.15 9.44
C ALA A 38 -11.71 17.51 8.49
N SER A 39 -12.62 16.71 9.05
CA SER A 39 -13.84 16.31 8.34
C SER A 39 -14.82 17.48 8.41
N SER A 40 -15.12 18.14 7.29
CA SER A 40 -16.19 19.13 7.27
C SER A 40 -17.53 18.39 7.38
N ALA A 41 -18.32 18.72 8.40
CA ALA A 41 -19.63 18.11 8.62
C ALA A 41 -20.50 18.26 7.35
N GLY A 42 -20.85 17.13 6.72
CA GLY A 42 -21.65 17.09 5.49
C GLY A 42 -20.91 16.64 4.23
N SER A 43 -19.58 16.65 4.21
CA SER A 43 -18.82 16.10 3.06
C SER A 43 -18.48 14.62 3.26
N ASN A 44 -18.58 13.82 2.19
CA ASN A 44 -18.15 12.41 2.17
C ASN A 44 -16.62 12.26 2.10
N ARG A 45 -15.89 13.24 2.66
CA ARG A 45 -14.47 13.47 2.39
C ARG A 45 -13.80 14.08 3.61
N VAL A 46 -12.57 13.65 3.86
CA VAL A 46 -11.69 14.22 4.87
C VAL A 46 -10.68 15.11 4.16
N VAL A 47 -10.62 16.39 4.53
CA VAL A 47 -9.76 17.39 3.85
C VAL A 47 -8.57 17.73 4.73
N TYR A 48 -7.37 17.66 4.17
CA TYR A 48 -6.14 18.05 4.84
C TYR A 48 -5.90 19.55 4.65
N PRO A 49 -5.68 20.32 5.73
CA PRO A 49 -5.41 21.74 5.63
C PRO A 49 -4.10 21.99 4.88
N PRO A 50 -3.97 23.14 4.18
CA PRO A 50 -2.69 23.55 3.60
C PRO A 50 -1.55 23.48 4.63
N GLY A 51 -0.36 23.06 4.21
CA GLY A 51 0.80 22.85 5.09
C GLY A 51 0.84 21.51 5.84
N HIS A 52 -0.28 20.79 5.92
CA HIS A 52 -0.39 19.50 6.63
C HIS A 52 -0.83 18.34 5.73
N ARG A 53 -0.61 18.50 4.42
CA ARG A 53 -0.95 17.47 3.44
C ARG A 53 0.11 16.37 3.47
N PRO A 54 -0.27 15.11 3.77
CA PRO A 54 0.66 14.01 3.56
C PRO A 54 1.01 13.93 2.08
N ALA A 55 2.20 13.45 1.75
CA ALA A 55 2.66 13.31 0.37
C ALA A 55 3.16 11.89 0.11
N VAL A 56 2.80 11.36 -1.06
CA VAL A 56 3.28 10.07 -1.54
C VAL A 56 4.38 10.31 -2.57
N VAL A 57 5.52 9.62 -2.41
CA VAL A 57 6.62 9.68 -3.37
C VAL A 57 6.39 8.59 -4.40
N LEU A 58 6.08 8.97 -5.64
CA LEU A 58 5.93 8.03 -6.76
C LEU A 58 7.26 7.81 -7.46
N THR A 59 8.03 8.86 -7.65
CA THR A 59 9.42 8.80 -8.15
C THR A 59 10.26 9.86 -7.43
N PRO A 60 11.60 9.85 -7.53
CA PRO A 60 12.43 10.89 -6.92
C PRO A 60 12.02 12.31 -7.34
N GLN A 61 11.49 12.46 -8.55
CA GLN A 61 11.05 13.73 -9.13
C GLN A 61 9.55 13.99 -8.95
N ARG A 62 8.75 12.97 -8.62
CA ARG A 62 7.28 13.09 -8.51
C ARG A 62 6.80 12.76 -7.11
N ARG A 63 6.41 13.82 -6.40
CA ARG A 63 5.75 13.77 -5.08
C ARG A 63 4.33 14.28 -5.20
N GLU A 64 3.37 13.47 -4.79
CA GLU A 64 1.95 13.75 -4.89
C GLU A 64 1.38 14.11 -3.51
N PRO A 65 1.03 15.39 -3.25
CA PRO A 65 0.36 15.77 -2.02
C PRO A 65 -1.09 15.27 -2.03
N ILE A 66 -1.50 14.64 -0.93
CA ILE A 66 -2.89 14.23 -0.70
C ILE A 66 -3.62 15.41 -0.04
N ARG A 67 -4.54 16.00 -0.80
CA ARG A 67 -5.40 17.10 -0.37
C ARG A 67 -6.61 16.59 0.40
N SER A 68 -7.16 15.46 -0.02
CA SER A 68 -8.30 14.85 0.64
C SER A 68 -8.43 13.37 0.33
N ILE A 69 -9.11 12.64 1.21
CA ILE A 69 -9.45 11.24 1.05
C ILE A 69 -10.97 11.05 1.20
N LEU A 70 -11.50 9.96 0.66
CA LEU A 70 -12.90 9.61 0.87
C LEU A 70 -13.12 9.21 2.33
N ASN A 71 -14.22 9.66 2.93
CA ASN A 71 -14.55 9.33 4.32
C ASN A 71 -15.26 7.97 4.39
N LEU A 72 -14.46 6.90 4.36
CA LEU A 72 -14.94 5.53 4.55
C LEU A 72 -15.29 5.32 6.03
N ARG A 73 -16.56 5.56 6.39
CA ARG A 73 -17.04 5.45 7.78
C ARG A 73 -17.00 4.02 8.34
N GLN A 74 -16.87 3.03 7.47
CA GLN A 74 -16.80 1.61 7.82
C GLN A 74 -15.72 0.92 6.97
N PRO A 75 -15.12 -0.17 7.46
CA PRO A 75 -14.25 -1.01 6.65
C PRO A 75 -14.98 -1.49 5.39
N MET A 76 -14.31 -1.46 4.25
CA MET A 76 -14.89 -1.98 3.01
C MET A 76 -14.81 -3.52 2.99
N HIS A 77 -15.84 -4.15 2.44
CA HIS A 77 -15.90 -5.59 2.21
C HIS A 77 -15.62 -5.93 0.74
N PHE A 78 -15.28 -7.19 0.47
CA PHE A 78 -15.08 -7.70 -0.89
C PHE A 78 -16.27 -7.33 -1.80
N GLY A 79 -15.97 -6.81 -2.99
CA GLY A 79 -16.98 -6.35 -3.96
C GLY A 79 -17.45 -4.91 -3.73
N GLN A 80 -17.19 -4.31 -2.56
CA GLN A 80 -17.54 -2.92 -2.29
C GLN A 80 -16.52 -1.95 -2.88
N TRP A 81 -17.05 -0.85 -3.37
CA TRP A 81 -16.28 0.27 -3.90
C TRP A 81 -17.05 1.56 -3.74
N VAL A 82 -16.33 2.67 -3.78
CA VAL A 82 -16.88 4.02 -3.76
C VAL A 82 -16.26 4.85 -4.89
N TRP A 83 -17.03 5.79 -5.43
CA TRP A 83 -16.54 6.78 -6.39
C TRP A 83 -17.26 8.11 -6.16
N ASP A 84 -16.50 9.17 -5.90
CA ASP A 84 -17.01 10.51 -5.69
C ASP A 84 -16.02 11.57 -6.17
N GLU A 85 -16.24 12.07 -7.37
CA GLU A 85 -15.44 13.12 -8.01
C GLU A 85 -16.18 14.47 -8.04
N ARG A 86 -17.29 14.62 -7.32
CA ARG A 86 -18.08 15.86 -7.31
C ARG A 86 -17.24 17.01 -6.77
N GLY A 87 -17.19 18.11 -7.52
CA GLY A 87 -16.41 19.30 -7.17
C GLY A 87 -14.88 19.12 -7.30
N ILE A 88 -14.40 17.98 -7.82
CA ILE A 88 -12.98 17.76 -8.07
C ILE A 88 -12.67 18.17 -9.52
N PRO A 89 -11.83 19.20 -9.75
CA PRO A 89 -11.49 19.65 -11.09
C PRO A 89 -10.67 18.59 -11.85
N ALA A 90 -10.56 18.77 -13.17
CA ALA A 90 -9.63 17.99 -13.98
C ALA A 90 -8.19 18.19 -13.47
N GLY A 91 -7.38 17.14 -13.55
CA GLY A 91 -6.00 17.17 -13.10
C GLY A 91 -5.30 15.82 -13.26
N PRO A 92 -4.00 15.74 -12.94
CA PRO A 92 -3.24 14.50 -13.03
C PRO A 92 -3.88 13.39 -12.21
N VAL A 93 -3.93 12.19 -12.78
CA VAL A 93 -4.45 10.99 -12.12
C VAL A 93 -3.28 10.08 -11.73
N TRP A 94 -3.40 9.43 -10.57
CA TRP A 94 -2.52 8.36 -10.17
C TRP A 94 -3.26 7.40 -9.23
N ILE A 95 -2.73 6.19 -9.13
CA ILE A 95 -3.37 5.09 -8.40
C ILE A 95 -2.41 4.61 -7.31
N ARG A 96 -2.95 4.29 -6.14
CA ARG A 96 -2.26 3.57 -5.08
C ARG A 96 -2.94 2.23 -4.86
N VAL A 97 -2.18 1.15 -4.88
CA VAL A 97 -2.58 -0.19 -4.45
C VAL A 97 -1.78 -0.53 -3.21
N ASP A 98 -2.48 -0.72 -2.09
CA ASP A 98 -1.89 -1.17 -0.84
C ASP A 98 -2.25 -2.64 -0.63
N LEU A 99 -1.27 -3.53 -0.80
CA LEU A 99 -1.48 -4.97 -0.74
C LEU A 99 -1.76 -5.44 0.70
N THR A 100 -1.23 -4.74 1.69
CA THR A 100 -1.43 -5.07 3.11
C THR A 100 -2.81 -4.63 3.58
N ALA A 101 -3.28 -3.46 3.16
CA ALA A 101 -4.66 -3.03 3.43
C ALA A 101 -5.69 -3.67 2.48
N GLN A 102 -5.22 -4.28 1.38
CA GLN A 102 -6.05 -4.82 0.30
C GLN A 102 -6.98 -3.77 -0.34
N ILE A 103 -6.50 -2.53 -0.47
CA ILE A 103 -7.25 -1.39 -0.99
C ILE A 103 -6.55 -0.77 -2.21
N LEU A 104 -7.33 -0.38 -3.22
CA LEU A 104 -6.91 0.51 -4.28
C LEU A 104 -7.60 1.87 -4.14
N SER A 105 -6.82 2.94 -4.11
CA SER A 105 -7.24 4.34 -4.11
C SER A 105 -6.88 5.03 -5.43
N VAL A 106 -7.79 5.84 -5.96
CA VAL A 106 -7.61 6.63 -7.19
C VAL A 106 -7.58 8.09 -6.82
N PHE A 107 -6.53 8.81 -7.21
CA PHE A 107 -6.37 10.23 -6.92
C PHE A 107 -6.43 11.06 -8.19
N ARG A 108 -7.05 12.24 -8.11
CA ARG A 108 -7.02 13.28 -9.14
C ARG A 108 -6.65 14.61 -8.51
N GLY A 109 -5.55 15.22 -8.95
CA GLY A 109 -5.11 16.52 -8.43
C GLY A 109 -4.87 16.54 -6.91
N GLY A 110 -4.57 15.39 -6.31
CA GLY A 110 -4.37 15.19 -4.87
C GLY A 110 -5.63 14.80 -4.09
N ASP A 111 -6.81 14.76 -4.71
CA ASP A 111 -8.06 14.35 -4.05
C ASP A 111 -8.40 12.90 -4.42
N GLU A 112 -8.67 12.03 -3.43
CA GLU A 112 -9.12 10.66 -3.70
C GLU A 112 -10.53 10.68 -4.31
N ILE A 113 -10.71 10.13 -5.51
CA ILE A 113 -11.99 10.10 -6.22
C ILE A 113 -12.62 8.70 -6.26
N GLY A 114 -11.87 7.67 -5.90
CA GLY A 114 -12.39 6.31 -5.84
C GLY A 114 -11.58 5.40 -4.93
N SER A 115 -12.25 4.45 -4.29
CA SER A 115 -11.63 3.45 -3.42
C SER A 115 -12.34 2.10 -3.55
N THR A 116 -11.60 0.99 -3.54
CA THR A 116 -12.17 -0.36 -3.64
C THR A 116 -11.31 -1.38 -2.91
N VAL A 117 -11.94 -2.47 -2.46
CA VAL A 117 -11.22 -3.70 -2.11
C VAL A 117 -10.69 -4.35 -3.40
N VAL A 118 -9.47 -4.90 -3.34
CA VAL A 118 -8.84 -5.60 -4.47
C VAL A 118 -8.73 -7.10 -4.26
N LEU A 119 -8.53 -7.83 -5.35
CA LEU A 119 -7.83 -9.12 -5.35
C LEU A 119 -6.38 -8.89 -5.80
N TYR A 120 -5.45 -9.59 -5.18
CA TYR A 120 -4.02 -9.58 -5.54
C TYR A 120 -3.53 -10.99 -5.88
N GLY A 121 -2.28 -11.08 -6.33
CA GLY A 121 -1.65 -12.35 -6.70
C GLY A 121 -1.51 -13.33 -5.54
N ALA A 122 -1.76 -14.61 -5.81
CA ALA A 122 -1.51 -15.69 -4.86
C ALA A 122 -0.03 -15.78 -4.43
N ALA A 123 0.25 -16.49 -3.33
CA ALA A 123 1.60 -16.55 -2.76
C ALA A 123 2.67 -17.10 -3.74
N ASP A 124 2.30 -18.01 -4.63
CA ASP A 124 3.17 -18.57 -5.67
C ASP A 124 3.31 -17.65 -6.89
N LYS A 125 2.42 -16.65 -7.06
CA LYS A 125 2.45 -15.63 -8.12
C LYS A 125 2.04 -14.26 -7.58
N PRO A 126 2.88 -13.62 -6.74
CA PRO A 126 2.51 -12.40 -6.03
C PRO A 126 2.41 -11.20 -6.96
N SER A 127 1.58 -10.22 -6.58
CA SER A 127 1.57 -8.91 -7.25
C SER A 127 2.88 -8.15 -6.98
N PRO A 128 3.51 -7.55 -8.00
CA PRO A 128 4.78 -6.88 -7.83
C PRO A 128 4.60 -5.53 -7.11
N ALA A 129 5.49 -5.23 -6.17
CA ALA A 129 5.61 -3.88 -5.60
C ALA A 129 6.46 -2.97 -6.49
N GLY A 130 6.15 -1.68 -6.50
CA GLY A 130 6.86 -0.68 -7.30
C GLY A 130 5.95 0.40 -7.85
N VAL A 131 6.49 1.22 -8.74
CA VAL A 131 5.73 2.26 -9.44
C VAL A 131 5.74 1.96 -10.93
N PHE A 132 4.54 1.77 -11.47
CA PHE A 132 4.34 1.31 -12.84
C PHE A 132 3.56 2.36 -13.63
N PRO A 133 3.99 2.72 -14.85
CA PRO A 133 3.13 3.46 -15.75
C PRO A 133 2.04 2.55 -16.32
N VAL A 134 0.87 3.10 -16.62
CA VAL A 134 -0.11 2.42 -17.46
C VAL A 134 0.44 2.37 -18.88
N LEU A 135 0.81 1.17 -19.34
CA LEU A 135 1.41 0.91 -20.65
C LEU A 135 0.35 0.82 -21.75
N ARG A 136 -0.76 0.16 -21.45
CA ARG A 136 -1.85 -0.10 -22.40
C ARG A 136 -3.19 -0.11 -21.68
N LYS A 137 -4.23 0.21 -22.45
CA LYS A 137 -5.62 0.12 -22.03
C LYS A 137 -6.39 -0.75 -23.02
N ALA A 138 -7.25 -1.64 -22.53
CA ALA A 138 -8.20 -2.39 -23.35
C ALA A 138 -9.54 -2.53 -22.62
N ALA A 139 -10.62 -2.04 -23.22
CA ALA A 139 -11.96 -2.16 -22.63
C ALA A 139 -12.44 -3.61 -22.64
N GLU A 140 -12.17 -4.31 -23.73
CA GLU A 140 -12.42 -5.74 -23.90
C GLU A 140 -11.08 -6.46 -24.05
N TYR A 141 -10.79 -7.37 -23.13
CA TYR A 141 -9.57 -8.17 -23.16
C TYR A 141 -9.82 -9.54 -22.52
N ARG A 142 -9.29 -10.58 -23.16
CA ARG A 142 -9.24 -11.94 -22.62
C ARG A 142 -7.79 -12.40 -22.61
N SER A 143 -7.31 -12.82 -21.45
CA SER A 143 -5.97 -13.40 -21.34
C SER A 143 -5.97 -14.79 -21.97
N ARG A 144 -5.08 -15.01 -22.95
CA ARG A 144 -4.87 -16.34 -23.54
C ARG A 144 -4.19 -17.30 -22.56
N THR A 145 -3.25 -16.80 -21.77
CA THR A 145 -2.48 -17.61 -20.81
C THR A 145 -3.34 -18.18 -19.69
N TYR A 146 -4.36 -17.42 -19.27
CA TYR A 146 -5.24 -17.79 -18.17
C TYR A 146 -6.68 -18.13 -18.61
N ASP A 147 -6.95 -18.07 -19.92
CA ASP A 147 -8.28 -18.18 -20.52
C ASP A 147 -9.38 -17.43 -19.74
N ALA A 148 -9.08 -16.17 -19.36
CA ALA A 148 -9.90 -15.39 -18.44
C ALA A 148 -10.23 -14.02 -19.01
N ASP A 149 -11.48 -13.60 -18.85
CA ASP A 149 -11.92 -12.27 -19.22
C ASP A 149 -11.41 -11.24 -18.21
N MET A 150 -10.88 -10.14 -18.73
CA MET A 150 -10.25 -9.06 -17.97
C MET A 150 -10.78 -7.72 -18.50
N PRO A 151 -12.07 -7.41 -18.30
CA PRO A 151 -12.66 -6.18 -18.82
C PRO A 151 -12.00 -4.94 -18.20
N PHE A 152 -11.93 -3.86 -18.98
CA PHE A 152 -11.35 -2.57 -18.57
C PHE A 152 -9.90 -2.67 -18.08
N MET A 153 -9.12 -3.51 -18.76
CA MET A 153 -7.73 -3.78 -18.42
C MET A 153 -6.82 -2.56 -18.60
N LEU A 154 -5.98 -2.33 -17.59
CA LEU A 154 -4.87 -1.38 -17.55
C LEU A 154 -3.57 -2.16 -17.35
N GLN A 155 -2.79 -2.36 -18.42
CA GLN A 155 -1.52 -3.09 -18.36
C GLN A 155 -0.43 -2.24 -17.70
N LEU A 156 0.30 -2.82 -16.74
CA LEU A 156 1.33 -2.15 -15.94
C LEU A 156 2.74 -2.62 -16.28
N THR A 157 2.89 -3.88 -16.69
CA THR A 157 4.19 -4.49 -17.00
C THR A 157 4.20 -5.16 -18.37
N ALA A 158 5.39 -5.32 -18.94
CA ALA A 158 5.57 -5.96 -20.23
C ALA A 158 5.18 -7.45 -20.24
N ASP A 159 5.36 -8.12 -19.10
CA ASP A 159 5.00 -9.53 -18.88
C ASP A 159 3.51 -9.73 -18.51
N GLY A 160 2.72 -8.65 -18.43
CA GLY A 160 1.26 -8.73 -18.45
C GLY A 160 0.55 -8.53 -17.11
N VAL A 161 1.23 -8.05 -16.06
CA VAL A 161 0.55 -7.61 -14.84
C VAL A 161 -0.32 -6.40 -15.16
N ALA A 162 -1.57 -6.43 -14.70
CA ALA A 162 -2.56 -5.42 -15.01
C ALA A 162 -3.54 -5.18 -13.84
N ILE A 163 -4.21 -4.02 -13.86
CA ILE A 163 -5.47 -3.82 -13.13
C ILE A 163 -6.62 -4.16 -14.08
N HIS A 164 -7.61 -4.94 -13.65
CA HIS A 164 -8.79 -5.25 -14.48
C HIS A 164 -10.03 -5.57 -13.65
N GLY A 165 -11.19 -5.55 -14.30
CA GLY A 165 -12.45 -6.01 -13.71
C GLY A 165 -12.42 -7.50 -13.40
N ALA A 166 -12.91 -7.87 -12.22
CA ALA A 166 -13.00 -9.23 -11.71
C ALA A 166 -14.18 -9.36 -10.72
N GLU A 167 -14.57 -10.60 -10.43
CA GLU A 167 -15.47 -10.89 -9.31
C GLU A 167 -14.67 -10.86 -7.99
N VAL A 168 -14.74 -9.74 -7.29
CA VAL A 168 -14.01 -9.55 -6.02
C VAL A 168 -14.79 -10.20 -4.88
N ARG A 169 -14.41 -11.42 -4.53
CA ARG A 169 -15.01 -12.21 -3.44
C ARG A 169 -13.96 -12.79 -2.50
N ARG A 170 -14.36 -13.11 -1.27
CA ARG A 170 -13.48 -13.74 -0.28
C ARG A 170 -12.92 -15.06 -0.81
N GLY A 171 -11.62 -15.30 -0.58
CA GLY A 171 -10.92 -16.53 -0.97
C GLY A 171 -10.54 -16.60 -2.46
N ALA A 172 -10.85 -15.57 -3.25
CA ALA A 172 -10.32 -15.44 -4.60
C ALA A 172 -8.93 -14.78 -4.56
N ALA A 173 -8.09 -15.11 -5.54
CA ALA A 173 -6.79 -14.50 -5.78
C ALA A 173 -6.54 -14.45 -7.29
N THR A 174 -5.58 -13.64 -7.73
CA THR A 174 -5.13 -13.58 -9.12
C THR A 174 -3.78 -14.30 -9.27
N HIS A 175 -3.22 -14.25 -10.48
CA HIS A 175 -1.84 -14.66 -10.76
C HIS A 175 -0.91 -13.45 -10.95
N GLY A 176 -1.05 -12.45 -10.07
CA GLY A 176 -0.21 -11.24 -10.02
C GLY A 176 -0.95 -9.95 -10.40
N CYS A 177 -2.02 -10.05 -11.20
CA CYS A 177 -2.86 -8.91 -11.53
C CYS A 177 -3.61 -8.33 -10.31
N ILE A 178 -4.10 -7.10 -10.43
CA ILE A 178 -4.95 -6.47 -9.43
C ILE A 178 -6.40 -6.54 -9.93
N GLY A 179 -7.20 -7.40 -9.31
CA GLY A 179 -8.62 -7.53 -9.63
C GLY A 179 -9.46 -6.51 -8.86
N VAL A 180 -10.35 -5.80 -9.54
CA VAL A 180 -11.29 -4.84 -8.92
C VAL A 180 -12.72 -5.11 -9.40
N PRO A 181 -13.78 -4.66 -8.70
CA PRO A 181 -15.15 -4.82 -9.17
C PRO A 181 -15.33 -4.24 -10.59
N VAL A 182 -16.07 -4.92 -11.46
CA VAL A 182 -16.17 -4.55 -12.89
C VAL A 182 -16.67 -3.11 -13.09
N ASP A 183 -17.66 -2.67 -12.32
CA ASP A 183 -18.15 -1.29 -12.41
C ASP A 183 -17.12 -0.25 -11.95
N PHE A 184 -16.32 -0.58 -10.95
CA PHE A 184 -15.20 0.25 -10.55
C PHE A 184 -14.13 0.29 -11.64
N ALA A 185 -13.80 -0.85 -12.24
CA ALA A 185 -12.84 -0.95 -13.36
C ALA A 185 -13.25 -0.05 -14.53
N ARG A 186 -14.54 -0.03 -14.88
CA ARG A 186 -15.11 0.84 -15.92
C ARG A 186 -14.89 2.32 -15.63
N ARG A 187 -15.13 2.75 -14.38
CA ARG A 187 -14.89 4.15 -13.96
C ARG A 187 -13.41 4.50 -13.97
N LEU A 188 -12.59 3.62 -13.40
CA LEU A 188 -11.13 3.76 -13.40
C LEU A 188 -10.58 3.90 -14.82
N PHE A 189 -11.03 3.04 -15.72
CA PHE A 189 -10.65 3.07 -17.12
C PHE A 189 -11.02 4.38 -17.80
N GLY A 190 -12.17 4.98 -17.49
CA GLY A 190 -12.53 6.30 -17.99
C GLY A 190 -11.66 7.44 -17.44
N ALA A 191 -11.23 7.34 -16.18
CA ALA A 191 -10.46 8.38 -15.50
C ALA A 191 -8.96 8.38 -15.85
N VAL A 192 -8.40 7.22 -16.17
CA VAL A 192 -6.95 7.00 -16.33
C VAL A 192 -6.52 7.15 -17.80
N THR A 193 -5.33 7.68 -18.04
CA THR A 193 -4.68 7.71 -19.36
C THR A 193 -3.38 6.90 -19.36
N ARG A 194 -2.91 6.50 -20.54
CA ARG A 194 -1.61 5.85 -20.71
C ARG A 194 -0.51 6.78 -20.15
N GLY A 195 0.40 6.22 -19.34
CA GLY A 195 1.47 6.95 -18.66
C GLY A 195 1.13 7.42 -17.24
N ASP A 196 -0.15 7.42 -16.83
CA ASP A 196 -0.49 7.61 -15.41
C ASP A 196 0.19 6.55 -14.56
N LEU A 197 0.57 6.92 -13.34
CA LEU A 197 1.36 6.06 -12.47
C LEU A 197 0.48 5.29 -11.49
N VAL A 198 0.87 4.04 -11.26
CA VAL A 198 0.32 3.12 -10.28
C VAL A 198 1.41 2.76 -9.30
N LEU A 199 1.27 3.21 -8.05
CA LEU A 199 2.09 2.73 -6.94
C LEU A 199 1.46 1.46 -6.39
N ILE A 200 2.21 0.36 -6.38
CA ILE A 200 1.87 -0.86 -5.65
C ILE A 200 2.83 -1.00 -4.49
N GLN A 201 2.30 -1.10 -3.26
CA GLN A 201 3.09 -1.13 -2.03
C GLN A 201 2.58 -2.18 -1.04
N GLY A 202 3.40 -2.45 -0.03
CA GLY A 202 3.10 -3.45 0.99
C GLY A 202 3.34 -4.87 0.50
N ALA A 203 2.89 -5.84 1.30
CA ALA A 203 2.93 -7.26 0.97
C ALA A 203 1.54 -7.87 1.18
N ALA A 204 1.18 -8.77 0.27
CA ALA A 204 -0.01 -9.60 0.38
C ALA A 204 0.10 -10.53 1.60
N SER A 205 -1.01 -10.74 2.30
CA SER A 205 -1.15 -11.67 3.42
C SER A 205 -1.70 -13.02 2.97
#